data_AF-A0A1H4ZHD0-F1
#
_entry.id   AF-A0A1H4ZHD0-F1
#
_cell.length_a   1.000
_cell.length_b   1.000
_cell.length_c   1.000
_cell.angle_alpha   90.00
_cell.angle_beta   90.00
_cell.angle_gamma   90.00
#
_symmetry.space_group_name_H-M   'P 1'
#
loop_
_entity.id
_entity.type
_entity.pdbx_description
1 polymer ?
#
loop_
_entity_poly.entity_id
_entity_poly.type
_entity_poly.pdbx_seq_one_letter_code
_entity_poly.pdbx_strand_id
1 'polypeptide(L)'
;MVRDAEWELAVKRAGASTVLHYIVCPHSPPRLGTLLNRYGQPVLTKYEQVDWKALASAAKSALVGVVPKKMSAYVANDGVCVMDVLHVSTLNGRTFTHAPQFEDNVRAALSKLTMKDMRAGITKISEVKPGLHNNTTDDGMRPPLGALIMSIKYQNGMQILDYADTATNALFGAPVVRPPFPGSRLKPVTAKMPHYLKSWLEDQFGVVYGDKCTMSIMGKTFSF
;
A
#
# COMPACT_ATOMS: atom_id res chain seq x y z
N MET A 1 19.36 27.07 -19.25
CA MET A 1 18.34 26.39 -20.09
C MET A 1 17.86 25.07 -19.51
N VAL A 2 18.65 23.98 -19.36
CA VAL A 2 18.12 22.72 -18.76
C VAL A 2 17.79 22.86 -17.25
N ARG A 3 18.59 23.63 -16.52
CA ARG A 3 18.40 23.89 -15.07
C ARG A 3 17.15 24.71 -14.74
N ASP A 4 16.67 25.54 -15.68
CA ASP A 4 15.53 26.43 -15.44
C ASP A 4 14.21 25.65 -15.50
N ALA A 5 14.07 24.74 -16.48
CA ALA A 5 12.88 23.88 -16.62
C ALA A 5 12.74 22.84 -15.48
N GLU A 6 13.85 22.27 -15.01
CA GLU A 6 13.85 21.37 -13.85
C GLU A 6 13.46 22.11 -12.57
N TRP A 7 13.94 23.34 -12.41
CA TRP A 7 13.62 24.15 -11.25
C TRP A 7 12.16 24.60 -11.27
N GLU A 8 11.67 25.10 -12.40
CA GLU A 8 10.25 25.42 -12.60
C GLU A 8 9.34 24.21 -12.29
N LEU A 9 9.71 23.01 -12.76
CA LEU A 9 8.98 21.78 -12.47
C LEU A 9 8.99 21.43 -10.98
N ALA A 10 10.12 21.61 -10.29
CA ALA A 10 10.22 21.35 -8.86
C ALA A 10 9.43 22.37 -8.03
N VAL A 11 9.43 23.66 -8.39
CA VAL A 11 8.54 24.67 -7.77
C VAL A 11 7.08 24.31 -7.99
N LYS A 12 6.71 23.95 -9.23
CA LYS A 12 5.35 23.52 -9.57
C LYS A 12 4.90 22.30 -8.74
N ARG A 13 5.80 21.33 -8.52
CA ARG A 13 5.59 20.15 -7.66
C ARG A 13 5.49 20.48 -6.18
N ALA A 14 6.29 21.44 -5.70
CA ALA A 14 6.21 21.88 -4.31
C ALA A 14 4.86 22.53 -3.98
N GLY A 15 4.26 23.26 -4.93
CA GLY A 15 2.96 23.90 -4.78
C GLY A 15 1.75 22.99 -5.03
N ALA A 16 1.93 21.82 -5.67
CA ALA A 16 0.84 20.95 -6.06
C ALA A 16 0.43 19.96 -4.97
N SER A 17 -0.86 19.57 -4.98
CA SER A 17 -1.30 18.44 -4.19
C SER A 17 -0.54 17.19 -4.63
N THR A 18 -0.02 16.47 -3.64
CA THR A 18 0.81 15.29 -3.84
C THR A 18 0.23 14.13 -3.04
N VAL A 19 0.14 12.97 -3.66
CA VAL A 19 -0.19 11.72 -3.00
C VAL A 19 1.07 10.87 -2.91
N LEU A 20 1.44 10.45 -1.71
CA LEU A 20 2.48 9.46 -1.50
C LEU A 20 1.85 8.08 -1.37
N HIS A 21 2.32 7.12 -2.15
CA HIS A 21 1.83 5.74 -2.15
C HIS A 21 2.79 4.86 -1.35
N TYR A 22 2.22 4.11 -0.42
CA TYR A 22 2.92 3.18 0.46
C TYR A 22 2.44 1.77 0.15
N ILE A 23 3.39 0.83 0.15
CA ILE A 23 3.05 -0.57 0.35
C ILE A 23 3.12 -0.86 1.85
N VAL A 24 2.21 -1.67 2.34
CA VAL A 24 2.20 -2.20 3.70
C VAL A 24 2.11 -3.72 3.59
N CYS A 25 3.10 -4.40 4.15
CA CYS A 25 3.22 -5.86 4.15
C CYS A 25 3.04 -6.35 5.58
N PRO A 26 1.83 -6.80 5.97
CA PRO A 26 1.61 -7.46 7.25
C PRO A 26 2.51 -8.69 7.39
N HIS A 27 3.07 -8.90 8.59
CA HIS A 27 3.91 -10.08 8.84
C HIS A 27 3.04 -11.31 9.14
N SER A 28 3.59 -12.47 8.86
CA SER A 28 3.03 -13.74 9.33
C SER A 28 3.33 -13.94 10.82
N PRO A 29 2.48 -14.65 11.57
CA PRO A 29 2.84 -15.17 12.87
C PRO A 29 4.04 -16.13 12.72
N PRO A 30 5.12 -15.98 13.53
CA PRO A 30 6.37 -16.73 13.35
C PRO A 30 6.26 -18.26 13.33
N ARG A 31 5.17 -18.83 13.87
CA ARG A 31 4.97 -20.29 14.01
C ARG A 31 3.83 -20.85 13.16
N LEU A 32 2.95 -20.01 12.62
CA LEU A 32 1.71 -20.45 11.93
C LEU A 32 1.71 -20.13 10.43
N GLY A 33 2.44 -19.10 10.00
CA GLY A 33 2.27 -18.55 8.66
C GLY A 33 0.92 -17.82 8.48
N THR A 34 0.69 -17.19 7.33
CA THR A 34 -0.52 -16.39 7.04
C THR A 34 -1.49 -17.05 6.06
N LEU A 35 -1.25 -18.31 5.70
CA LEU A 35 -2.04 -19.04 4.70
C LEU A 35 -3.24 -19.79 5.29
N LEU A 36 -3.24 -19.98 6.61
CA LEU A 36 -4.18 -20.87 7.29
C LEU A 36 -5.08 -20.09 8.24
N ASN A 37 -6.34 -20.51 8.34
CA ASN A 37 -7.23 -20.05 9.40
C ASN A 37 -6.77 -20.59 10.77
N ARG A 38 -7.47 -20.18 11.84
CA ARG A 38 -7.22 -20.66 13.21
C ARG A 38 -7.34 -22.18 13.40
N TYR A 39 -7.91 -22.89 12.43
CA TYR A 39 -8.07 -24.36 12.42
C TYR A 39 -7.03 -25.06 11.53
N GLY A 40 -6.09 -24.33 10.93
CA GLY A 40 -5.06 -24.90 10.07
C GLY A 40 -5.50 -25.18 8.62
N GLN A 41 -6.65 -24.65 8.18
CA GLN A 41 -7.15 -24.84 6.81
C GLN A 41 -6.77 -23.66 5.90
N PRO A 42 -6.44 -23.90 4.62
CA PRO A 42 -6.17 -22.82 3.69
C PRO A 42 -7.39 -21.92 3.51
N VAL A 43 -7.17 -20.62 3.47
CA VAL A 43 -8.23 -19.63 3.19
C VAL A 43 -8.01 -19.02 1.83
N LEU A 44 -9.08 -18.94 1.06
CA LEU A 44 -9.14 -18.14 -0.16
C LEU A 44 -10.23 -17.08 -0.02
N THR A 45 -10.00 -15.91 -0.59
CA THR A 45 -10.88 -14.75 -0.47
C THR A 45 -11.19 -14.19 -1.86
N LYS A 46 -12.45 -13.78 -2.07
CA LYS A 46 -12.84 -12.99 -3.24
C LYS A 46 -12.51 -11.52 -2.98
N TYR A 47 -11.47 -11.00 -3.62
CA TYR A 47 -11.01 -9.62 -3.36
C TYR A 47 -12.04 -8.56 -3.80
N GLU A 48 -12.93 -8.90 -4.73
CA GLU A 48 -14.08 -8.08 -5.12
C GLU A 48 -15.11 -7.89 -4.00
N GLN A 49 -15.13 -8.80 -3.01
CA GLN A 49 -16.05 -8.77 -1.86
C GLN A 49 -15.40 -8.17 -0.60
N VAL A 50 -14.10 -7.90 -0.63
CA VAL A 50 -13.38 -7.31 0.50
C VAL A 50 -13.84 -5.87 0.69
N ASP A 51 -14.17 -5.50 1.94
CA ASP A 51 -14.63 -4.16 2.26
C ASP A 51 -13.47 -3.16 2.40
N TRP A 52 -12.90 -2.80 1.26
CA TRP A 52 -11.85 -1.78 1.14
C TRP A 52 -12.32 -0.40 1.63
N LYS A 53 -13.63 -0.11 1.58
CA LYS A 53 -14.20 1.17 2.03
C LYS A 53 -14.23 1.27 3.55
N ALA A 54 -14.49 0.17 4.26
CA ALA A 54 -14.34 0.13 5.71
C ALA A 54 -12.90 0.42 6.12
N LEU A 55 -11.91 -0.19 5.45
CA LEU A 55 -10.50 0.11 5.72
C LEU A 55 -10.15 1.57 5.44
N ALA A 56 -10.62 2.13 4.31
CA ALA A 56 -10.41 3.53 3.98
C ALA A 56 -11.01 4.47 5.03
N SER A 57 -12.18 4.13 5.56
CA SER A 57 -12.84 4.90 6.62
C SER A 57 -12.06 4.81 7.93
N ALA A 58 -11.59 3.62 8.31
CA ALA A 58 -10.77 3.43 9.51
C ALA A 58 -9.43 4.17 9.41
N ALA A 59 -8.75 4.08 8.26
CA ALA A 59 -7.51 4.81 7.98
C ALA A 59 -7.72 6.33 8.06
N LYS A 60 -8.82 6.83 7.51
CA LYS A 60 -9.16 8.26 7.62
C LYS A 60 -9.42 8.66 9.07
N SER A 61 -10.13 7.84 9.84
CA SER A 61 -10.37 8.08 11.27
C SER A 61 -9.07 8.12 12.08
N ALA A 62 -8.10 7.26 11.76
CA ALA A 62 -6.78 7.27 12.39
C ALA A 62 -6.00 8.58 12.16
N LEU A 63 -6.33 9.35 11.12
CA LEU A 63 -5.74 10.66 10.84
C LEU A 63 -6.48 11.84 11.49
N VAL A 64 -7.68 11.64 12.02
CA VAL A 64 -8.47 12.72 12.64
C VAL A 64 -7.77 13.23 13.89
N GLY A 65 -7.57 14.54 13.97
CA GLY A 65 -6.96 15.20 15.13
C GLY A 65 -5.43 15.17 15.17
N VAL A 66 -4.78 14.38 14.30
CA VAL A 66 -3.31 14.30 14.23
C VAL A 66 -2.72 15.01 13.00
N VAL A 67 -3.52 15.25 11.96
CA VAL A 67 -3.10 15.99 10.75
C VAL A 67 -4.17 17.00 10.31
N PRO A 68 -3.83 18.01 9.48
CA PRO A 68 -4.80 18.97 8.94
C PRO A 68 -5.96 18.31 8.21
N LYS A 69 -7.18 18.86 8.35
CA LYS A 69 -8.43 18.32 7.76
C LYS A 69 -8.40 18.10 6.24
N LYS A 70 -7.53 18.81 5.52
CA LYS A 70 -7.39 18.68 4.05
C LYS A 70 -6.48 17.51 3.63
N MET A 71 -5.77 16.88 4.56
CA MET A 71 -5.06 15.63 4.30
C MET A 71 -6.03 14.44 4.37
N SER A 72 -5.76 13.40 3.60
CA SER A 72 -6.61 12.19 3.60
C SER A 72 -5.79 10.95 3.29
N ALA A 73 -6.19 9.83 3.89
CA ALA A 73 -5.75 8.50 3.48
C ALA A 73 -6.62 7.99 2.32
N TYR A 74 -6.01 7.14 1.49
CA TYR A 74 -6.67 6.37 0.44
C TYR A 74 -6.19 4.93 0.53
N VAL A 75 -7.07 3.98 0.25
CA VAL A 75 -6.77 2.55 0.23
C VAL A 75 -7.04 2.04 -1.17
N ALA A 76 -6.14 1.21 -1.71
CA ALA A 76 -6.40 0.56 -2.99
C ALA A 76 -7.64 -0.34 -2.91
N ASN A 77 -8.45 -0.36 -3.97
CA ASN A 77 -9.59 -1.29 -4.09
C ASN A 77 -9.18 -2.72 -4.46
N ASP A 78 -7.90 -3.02 -4.30
CA ASP A 78 -7.27 -4.30 -4.59
C ASP A 78 -5.96 -4.38 -3.78
N GLY A 79 -5.40 -5.57 -3.64
CA GLY A 79 -4.17 -5.78 -2.87
C GLY A 79 -3.40 -6.99 -3.37
N VAL A 80 -2.14 -7.12 -2.98
CA VAL A 80 -1.25 -8.20 -3.45
C VAL A 80 -1.41 -9.41 -2.54
N CYS A 81 -1.72 -10.59 -3.08
CA CYS A 81 -1.84 -11.79 -2.26
C CYS A 81 -0.45 -12.32 -1.84
N VAL A 82 -0.40 -13.13 -0.79
CA VAL A 82 0.87 -13.65 -0.24
C VAL A 82 1.68 -14.44 -1.28
N MET A 83 1.05 -15.15 -2.20
CA MET A 83 1.76 -15.90 -3.24
C MET A 83 2.41 -14.99 -4.28
N ASP A 84 1.81 -13.84 -4.59
CA ASP A 84 2.44 -12.82 -5.43
C ASP A 84 3.66 -12.23 -4.73
N VAL A 85 3.56 -11.94 -3.43
CA VAL A 85 4.69 -11.44 -2.62
C VAL A 85 5.84 -12.43 -2.57
N LEU A 86 5.53 -13.72 -2.39
CA LEU A 86 6.52 -14.80 -2.40
C LEU A 86 7.06 -15.12 -3.81
N HIS A 87 6.46 -14.54 -4.85
CA HIS A 87 6.78 -14.79 -6.25
C HIS A 87 6.60 -16.27 -6.64
N VAL A 88 5.59 -16.93 -6.07
CA VAL A 88 5.25 -18.34 -6.29
C VAL A 88 3.91 -18.48 -6.99
N SER A 89 3.83 -19.42 -7.94
CA SER A 89 2.61 -19.77 -8.65
C SER A 89 1.63 -20.52 -7.75
N THR A 90 0.37 -20.08 -7.72
CA THR A 90 -0.74 -20.78 -7.06
C THR A 90 -1.09 -22.10 -7.73
N LEU A 91 -0.77 -22.30 -9.02
CA LEU A 91 -1.14 -23.50 -9.78
C LEU A 91 -0.22 -24.69 -9.51
N ASN A 92 1.09 -24.44 -9.33
CA ASN A 92 2.08 -25.51 -9.26
C ASN A 92 3.11 -25.34 -8.14
N GLY A 93 3.00 -24.28 -7.32
CA GLY A 93 3.92 -24.01 -6.22
C GLY A 93 5.34 -23.65 -6.62
N ARG A 94 5.62 -23.45 -7.93
CA ARG A 94 6.95 -23.07 -8.42
C ARG A 94 7.12 -21.56 -8.41
N THR A 95 8.33 -21.11 -8.15
CA THR A 95 8.71 -19.70 -8.30
C THR A 95 8.59 -19.27 -9.76
N PHE A 96 8.07 -18.07 -10.01
CA PHE A 96 8.10 -17.51 -11.36
C PHE A 96 9.55 -17.16 -11.75
N THR A 97 9.97 -17.52 -12.96
CA THR A 97 11.34 -17.27 -13.44
C THR A 97 11.43 -16.10 -14.43
N HIS A 98 10.32 -15.73 -15.07
CA HIS A 98 10.25 -14.69 -16.11
C HIS A 98 9.16 -13.66 -15.87
N ALA A 99 8.48 -13.71 -14.73
CA ALA A 99 7.48 -12.70 -14.36
C ALA A 99 8.16 -11.53 -13.64
N PRO A 100 7.64 -10.30 -13.74
CA PRO A 100 8.11 -9.18 -12.93
C PRO A 100 7.97 -9.48 -11.44
N GLN A 101 8.91 -9.00 -10.62
CA GLN A 101 8.78 -9.09 -9.17
C GLN A 101 7.56 -8.28 -8.72
N PHE A 102 6.97 -8.65 -7.58
CA PHE A 102 5.75 -7.98 -7.12
C PHE A 102 5.96 -6.48 -6.89
N GLU A 103 7.15 -6.07 -6.42
CA GLU A 103 7.48 -4.66 -6.25
C GLU A 103 7.48 -3.91 -7.59
N ASP A 104 8.00 -4.53 -8.65
CA ASP A 104 8.02 -3.94 -9.99
C ASP A 104 6.60 -3.81 -10.56
N ASN A 105 5.74 -4.81 -10.36
CA ASN A 105 4.33 -4.74 -10.74
C ASN A 105 3.60 -3.63 -9.99
N VAL A 106 3.81 -3.52 -8.68
CA VAL A 106 3.23 -2.45 -7.86
C VAL A 106 3.71 -1.09 -8.36
N ARG A 107 5.01 -0.90 -8.60
CA ARG A 107 5.54 0.37 -9.12
C ARG A 107 4.98 0.70 -10.51
N ALA A 108 4.87 -0.29 -11.40
CA ALA A 108 4.33 -0.12 -12.74
C ALA A 108 2.82 0.21 -12.74
N ALA A 109 2.05 -0.34 -11.81
CA ALA A 109 0.65 0.01 -11.62
C ALA A 109 0.52 1.42 -11.04
N LEU A 110 1.29 1.75 -10.00
CA LEU A 110 1.25 3.06 -9.34
C LEU A 110 1.71 4.20 -10.25
N SER A 111 2.67 3.96 -11.16
CA SER A 111 3.17 5.00 -12.07
C SER A 111 2.13 5.49 -13.08
N LYS A 112 1.01 4.77 -13.23
CA LYS A 112 -0.08 5.11 -14.14
C LYS A 112 -1.24 5.84 -13.46
N LEU A 113 -1.21 5.92 -12.13
CA LEU A 113 -2.27 6.57 -11.37
C LEU A 113 -2.26 8.07 -11.59
N THR A 114 -3.46 8.63 -11.61
CA THR A 114 -3.74 10.06 -11.61
C THR A 114 -4.59 10.41 -10.39
N MET A 115 -4.73 11.71 -10.11
CA MET A 115 -5.63 12.17 -9.04
C MET A 115 -7.10 11.79 -9.25
N LYS A 116 -7.52 11.49 -10.49
CA LYS A 116 -8.90 11.08 -10.80
C LYS A 116 -9.19 9.66 -10.30
N ASP A 117 -8.17 8.83 -10.20
CA ASP A 117 -8.26 7.44 -9.72
C ASP A 117 -8.40 7.36 -8.19
N MET A 118 -8.28 8.50 -7.51
CA MET A 118 -8.29 8.61 -6.05
C MET A 118 -9.50 9.42 -5.57
N ARG A 119 -10.58 8.71 -5.23
CA ARG A 119 -11.86 9.33 -4.83
C ARG A 119 -12.48 8.58 -3.66
N ALA A 120 -13.13 9.34 -2.78
CA ALA A 120 -13.87 8.79 -1.63
C ALA A 120 -13.03 7.83 -0.76
N GLY A 121 -11.74 8.13 -0.55
CA GLY A 121 -10.83 7.30 0.23
C GLY A 121 -10.35 6.02 -0.48
N ILE A 122 -10.69 5.84 -1.76
CA ILE A 122 -10.31 4.66 -2.54
C ILE A 122 -9.38 5.06 -3.67
N THR A 123 -8.34 4.25 -3.89
CA THR A 123 -7.48 4.28 -5.09
C THR A 123 -7.89 3.14 -6.00
N LYS A 124 -8.29 3.44 -7.23
CA LYS A 124 -8.73 2.43 -8.19
C LYS A 124 -7.52 1.84 -8.94
N ILE A 125 -7.18 0.57 -8.67
CA ILE A 125 -6.04 -0.11 -9.29
C ILE A 125 -6.47 -1.17 -10.31
N SER A 126 -7.63 -1.81 -10.13
CA SER A 126 -8.04 -2.97 -10.94
C SER A 126 -8.18 -2.73 -12.47
N GLU A 127 -8.24 -1.48 -12.92
CA GLU A 127 -8.29 -1.11 -14.35
C GLU A 127 -6.92 -0.79 -14.95
N VAL A 128 -5.88 -0.70 -14.12
CA VAL A 128 -4.53 -0.36 -14.55
C VAL A 128 -3.82 -1.62 -15.03
N LYS A 129 -3.41 -1.65 -16.30
CA LYS A 129 -2.52 -2.69 -16.85
C LYS A 129 -1.08 -2.16 -16.91
N PRO A 130 -0.05 -2.91 -16.48
CA PRO A 130 -0.15 -4.21 -15.81
C PRO A 130 -0.76 -4.04 -14.40
N GLY A 131 -1.51 -5.06 -13.96
CA GLY A 131 -2.12 -5.08 -12.63
C GLY A 131 -1.13 -5.45 -11.53
N LEU A 132 -1.65 -5.69 -10.32
CA LEU A 132 -0.83 -6.00 -9.14
C LEU A 132 -0.30 -7.45 -9.08
N HIS A 133 -0.86 -8.33 -9.88
CA HIS A 133 -0.77 -9.78 -9.66
C HIS A 133 -0.06 -10.50 -10.80
N ASN A 134 0.78 -11.47 -10.42
CA ASN A 134 1.29 -12.47 -11.36
C ASN A 134 0.40 -13.71 -11.34
N ASN A 135 -0.15 -14.05 -10.18
CA ASN A 135 -1.06 -15.16 -10.02
C ASN A 135 -2.43 -14.83 -10.61
N THR A 136 -2.91 -15.74 -11.46
CA THR A 136 -4.30 -15.80 -11.88
C THR A 136 -5.19 -16.24 -10.73
N THR A 137 -6.37 -15.65 -10.64
CA THR A 137 -7.40 -16.10 -9.69
C THR A 137 -7.94 -17.46 -10.09
N ASP A 138 -8.22 -18.31 -9.10
CA ASP A 138 -8.97 -19.55 -9.27
C ASP A 138 -10.42 -19.29 -8.86
N ASP A 139 -11.39 -19.38 -9.77
CA ASP A 139 -12.80 -18.98 -9.53
C ASP A 139 -13.00 -17.58 -8.90
N GLY A 140 -12.12 -16.63 -9.23
CA GLY A 140 -12.11 -15.28 -8.65
C GLY A 140 -11.55 -15.21 -7.23
N MET A 141 -11.10 -16.34 -6.67
CA MET A 141 -10.53 -16.47 -5.34
C MET A 141 -9.01 -16.26 -5.38
N ARG A 142 -8.48 -15.67 -4.31
CA ARG A 142 -7.04 -15.47 -4.09
C ARG A 142 -6.64 -15.87 -2.66
N PRO A 143 -5.38 -16.27 -2.43
CA PRO A 143 -4.83 -16.39 -1.09
C PRO A 143 -4.96 -15.10 -0.27
N PRO A 144 -4.76 -15.19 1.06
CA PRO A 144 -4.83 -14.03 1.93
C PRO A 144 -3.82 -12.95 1.53
N LEU A 145 -4.11 -11.73 1.97
CA LEU A 145 -3.35 -10.54 1.64
C LEU A 145 -1.90 -10.65 2.10
N GLY A 146 -0.96 -10.50 1.17
CA GLY A 146 0.47 -10.39 1.48
C GLY A 146 0.91 -8.94 1.62
N ALA A 147 0.31 -8.05 0.84
CA ALA A 147 0.55 -6.62 0.93
C ALA A 147 -0.67 -5.81 0.46
N LEU A 148 -0.87 -4.64 1.03
CA LEU A 148 -1.85 -3.65 0.57
C LEU A 148 -1.19 -2.33 0.22
N ILE A 149 -1.89 -1.55 -0.59
CA ILE A 149 -1.46 -0.21 -0.98
C ILE A 149 -2.31 0.81 -0.23
N MET A 150 -1.64 1.65 0.55
CA MET A 150 -2.25 2.79 1.23
C MET A 150 -1.55 4.06 0.79
N SER A 151 -2.31 5.13 0.60
CA SER A 151 -1.78 6.39 0.08
C SER A 151 -2.21 7.56 0.95
N ILE A 152 -1.37 8.58 1.05
CA ILE A 152 -1.65 9.78 1.84
C ILE A 152 -1.59 10.98 0.92
N LYS A 153 -2.68 11.74 0.85
CA LYS A 153 -2.74 13.01 0.12
C LYS A 153 -2.33 14.17 1.02
N TYR A 154 -1.41 14.96 0.48
CA TYR A 154 -0.93 16.22 0.99
C TYR A 154 -1.35 17.33 0.02
N GLN A 155 -1.64 18.52 0.56
CA GLN A 155 -2.05 19.67 -0.26
C GLN A 155 -0.88 20.31 -1.00
N ASN A 156 0.34 20.16 -0.47
CA ASN A 156 1.58 20.70 -1.02
C ASN A 156 2.79 19.97 -0.41
N GLY A 157 3.99 20.29 -0.89
CA GLY A 157 5.24 19.72 -0.41
C GLY A 157 5.56 20.04 1.06
N MET A 158 5.15 21.21 1.57
CA MET A 158 5.39 21.58 2.97
C MET A 158 4.67 20.64 3.94
N GLN A 159 3.42 20.27 3.63
CA GLN A 159 2.70 19.30 4.46
C GLN A 159 3.38 17.93 4.52
N ILE A 160 4.12 17.52 3.49
CA ILE A 160 4.91 16.28 3.55
C ILE A 160 6.01 16.43 4.60
N LEU A 161 6.73 17.56 4.62
CA LEU A 161 7.81 17.80 5.58
C LEU A 161 7.29 17.84 7.03
N ASP A 162 6.13 18.48 7.23
CA ASP A 162 5.57 18.74 8.55
C ASP A 162 4.80 17.55 9.13
N TYR A 163 4.13 16.76 8.28
CA TYR A 163 3.14 15.77 8.74
C TYR A 163 3.39 14.34 8.28
N ALA A 164 4.38 14.05 7.44
CA ALA A 164 4.59 12.68 6.96
C ALA A 164 4.85 11.69 8.11
N ASP A 165 5.68 12.07 9.08
CA ASP A 165 5.99 11.21 10.23
C ASP A 165 4.77 10.97 11.10
N THR A 166 4.01 12.02 11.40
CA THR A 166 2.76 11.92 12.18
C THR A 166 1.72 11.06 11.47
N ALA A 167 1.52 11.27 10.16
CA ALA A 167 0.52 10.55 9.38
C ALA A 167 0.87 9.07 9.23
N THR A 168 2.14 8.76 8.95
CA THR A 168 2.59 7.36 8.82
C THR A 168 2.66 6.65 10.16
N ASN A 169 3.02 7.33 11.23
CA ASN A 169 2.97 6.72 12.56
C ASN A 169 1.54 6.37 12.96
N ALA A 170 0.56 7.23 12.64
CA ALA A 170 -0.85 6.95 12.89
C ALA A 170 -1.38 5.78 12.05
N LEU A 171 -0.99 5.68 10.78
CA LEU A 171 -1.50 4.67 9.85
C LEU A 171 -0.76 3.33 9.90
N PHE A 172 0.52 3.34 10.26
CA PHE A 172 1.41 2.19 10.11
C PHE A 172 2.23 1.87 11.36
N GLY A 173 2.16 2.71 12.40
CA GLY A 173 2.93 2.54 13.64
C GLY A 173 4.42 2.89 13.52
N ALA A 174 4.83 3.52 12.42
CA ALA A 174 6.20 3.98 12.19
C ALA A 174 6.24 5.34 11.48
N PRO A 175 7.25 6.19 11.77
CA PRO A 175 7.48 7.42 11.03
C PRO A 175 7.98 7.14 9.60
N VAL A 176 7.97 8.16 8.73
CA VAL A 176 8.51 8.04 7.38
C VAL A 176 10.03 7.95 7.44
N VAL A 177 10.61 6.96 6.76
CA VAL A 177 12.05 7.01 6.47
C VAL A 177 12.25 8.01 5.35
N ARG A 178 13.01 9.05 5.65
CA ARG A 178 13.53 10.01 4.67
C ARG A 178 14.87 9.47 4.15
N PRO A 179 15.17 9.65 2.85
CA PRO A 179 16.44 9.18 2.32
C PRO A 179 17.55 10.03 2.95
N PRO A 180 18.65 9.43 3.46
CA PRO A 180 19.74 10.20 4.05
C PRO A 180 20.39 11.13 3.04
N PHE A 181 20.35 10.77 1.74
CA PHE A 181 20.87 11.58 0.64
C PHE A 181 19.99 11.44 -0.62
N PRO A 182 19.91 12.49 -1.47
CA PRO A 182 19.23 12.40 -2.76
C PRO A 182 19.71 11.21 -3.60
N GLY A 183 18.79 10.40 -4.14
CA GLY A 183 19.11 9.21 -4.95
C GLY A 183 19.25 7.90 -4.16
N SER A 184 19.27 7.92 -2.83
CA SER A 184 19.28 6.70 -2.02
C SER A 184 17.90 6.01 -2.00
N ARG A 185 17.89 4.67 -2.10
CA ARG A 185 16.66 3.88 -1.95
C ARG A 185 16.20 3.94 -0.49
N LEU A 186 14.92 4.27 -0.30
CA LEU A 186 14.30 4.21 1.01
C LEU A 186 14.25 2.75 1.49
N LYS A 187 14.82 2.50 2.67
CA LYS A 187 14.74 1.18 3.29
C LYS A 187 13.32 0.97 3.84
N PRO A 188 12.74 -0.22 3.68
CA PRO A 188 11.49 -0.57 4.34
C PRO A 188 11.61 -0.44 5.86
N VAL A 189 10.52 -0.04 6.51
CA VAL A 189 10.43 0.08 7.98
C VAL A 189 9.55 -1.00 8.53
N THR A 190 10.04 -1.72 9.53
CA THR A 190 9.22 -2.65 10.30
C THR A 190 8.73 -1.99 11.58
N ALA A 191 7.43 -2.07 11.84
CA ALA A 191 6.80 -1.48 13.00
C ALA A 191 5.72 -2.38 13.58
N LYS A 192 5.21 -2.03 14.77
CA LYS A 192 4.04 -2.67 15.34
C LYS A 192 2.82 -2.24 14.52
N MET A 193 2.08 -3.22 14.02
CA MET A 193 0.89 -2.97 13.21
C MET A 193 -0.19 -2.30 14.06
N PRO A 194 -0.81 -1.19 13.60
CA PRO A 194 -1.91 -0.56 14.30
C PRO A 194 -3.10 -1.50 14.47
N HIS A 195 -3.78 -1.39 15.62
CA HIS A 195 -4.90 -2.28 15.97
C HIS A 195 -6.00 -2.29 14.90
N TYR A 196 -6.40 -1.12 14.39
CA TYR A 196 -7.45 -1.04 13.38
C TYR A 196 -7.12 -1.82 12.10
N LEU A 197 -5.84 -1.81 11.69
CA LEU A 197 -5.38 -2.51 10.50
C LEU A 197 -5.34 -4.01 10.75
N LYS A 198 -4.81 -4.43 11.91
CA LYS A 198 -4.78 -5.84 12.30
C LYS A 198 -6.18 -6.44 12.36
N SER A 199 -7.09 -5.80 13.10
CA SER A 199 -8.47 -6.28 13.23
C SER A 199 -9.16 -6.38 11.89
N TRP A 200 -9.03 -5.36 11.02
CA TRP A 200 -9.62 -5.42 9.69
C TRP A 200 -9.06 -6.57 8.85
N LEU A 201 -7.74 -6.81 8.87
CA LEU A 201 -7.12 -7.90 8.12
C LEU A 201 -7.61 -9.28 8.60
N GLU A 202 -7.68 -9.49 9.91
CA GLU A 202 -8.13 -10.76 10.49
C GLU A 202 -9.63 -10.99 10.21
N ASP A 203 -10.45 -9.95 10.29
CA ASP A 203 -11.89 -10.01 10.01
C ASP A 203 -12.19 -10.29 8.53
N GLN A 204 -11.50 -9.62 7.60
CA GLN A 204 -11.75 -9.77 6.16
C GLN A 204 -11.23 -11.08 5.58
N PHE A 205 -10.06 -11.54 6.05
CA PHE A 205 -9.39 -12.69 5.45
C PHE A 205 -9.50 -13.96 6.30
N GLY A 206 -10.04 -13.91 7.53
CA GLY A 206 -10.26 -15.10 8.36
C GLY A 206 -8.98 -15.84 8.75
N VAL A 207 -7.83 -15.16 8.69
CA VAL A 207 -6.51 -15.69 9.05
C VAL A 207 -5.86 -14.85 10.14
N VAL A 208 -4.87 -15.41 10.82
CA VAL A 208 -4.12 -14.69 11.86
C VAL A 208 -2.93 -13.97 11.23
N TYR A 209 -2.83 -12.67 11.49
CA TYR A 209 -1.66 -11.87 11.11
C TYR A 209 -0.75 -11.64 12.31
N GLY A 210 0.55 -11.50 12.04
CA GLY A 210 1.53 -11.12 13.06
C GLY A 210 1.33 -9.70 13.55
N ASP A 211 1.96 -9.35 14.66
CA ASP A 211 1.78 -8.04 15.32
C ASP A 211 2.57 -6.92 14.66
N LYS A 212 3.28 -7.23 13.58
CA LYS A 212 4.16 -6.32 12.86
C LYS A 212 3.75 -6.19 11.42
N CYS A 213 4.09 -5.06 10.82
CA CYS A 213 4.05 -4.87 9.39
C CYS A 213 5.34 -4.20 8.92
N THR A 214 5.69 -4.41 7.66
CA THR A 214 6.73 -3.64 6.98
C THR A 214 6.07 -2.66 6.03
N MET A 215 6.47 -1.39 6.08
CA MET A 215 6.00 -0.37 5.14
C MET A 215 7.15 0.17 4.27
N SER A 216 6.84 0.57 3.05
CA SER A 216 7.79 1.26 2.17
C SER A 216 7.08 2.22 1.22
N ILE A 217 7.74 3.33 0.88
CA ILE A 217 7.23 4.29 -0.12
C ILE A 217 7.48 3.71 -1.51
N MET A 218 6.41 3.57 -2.29
CA MET A 218 6.46 3.00 -3.64
C MET A 218 6.39 4.02 -4.76
N GLY A 219 5.82 5.20 -4.50
CA GLY A 219 5.71 6.23 -5.53
C GLY A 219 4.98 7.46 -5.07
N LYS A 220 4.78 8.38 -6.01
CA LYS A 220 4.03 9.61 -5.79
C LYS A 220 3.25 10.03 -7.03
N THR A 221 2.08 10.63 -6.80
CA THR A 221 1.20 11.20 -7.83
C THR A 221 0.99 12.68 -7.55
N PHE A 222 1.04 13.53 -8.57
CA PHE A 222 0.82 14.97 -8.47
C PHE A 222 -0.49 15.40 -9.14
N SER A 223 -1.06 16.53 -8.76
CA SER A 223 -2.33 17.06 -9.26
C SER A 223 -2.26 17.92 -10.53
N PHE A 224 -1.33 17.66 -11.45
CA PHE A 224 -1.17 18.46 -12.66
C PHE A 224 -2.18 18.11 -13.75
#